data_AF-A0AAV0WAZ1-F1
#
_entry.id   AF-A0AAV0WAZ1-F1
#
_cell.length_a   1.000
_cell.length_b   1.000
_cell.length_c   1.000
_cell.angle_alpha   90.00
_cell.angle_beta   90.00
_cell.angle_gamma   90.00
#
_symmetry.space_group_name_H-M   'P 1'
#
loop_
_entity.id
_entity.type
_entity.pdbx_description
1 polymer ?
#
loop_
_entity_poly.entity_id
_entity_poly.type
_entity_poly.pdbx_seq_one_letter_code
_entity_poly.pdbx_strand_id
1 'polypeptide(L)'
;MFQRLRRMSSANWGVSQTTAMVNYKAVFLPRITYAAEIWIKCLELKKSIEKLGSIQRDALKAVTGAYNTASTAALQVIAGLMPLDLEIKRHCARMDLRNGRCTPDEYDAKINELLDIWQDRWNPTQDTPRTGDWTRNLIPCVKTRYGLPMKMNHYISQMLTGHGDFYGKLHSFKLSPSPNCR
;
A
#
# COMPACT_ATOMS: atom_id res chain seq x y z
N MET A 1 -12.79 2.82 -10.68
CA MET A 1 -13.52 3.06 -9.42
C MET A 1 -12.85 4.14 -8.58
N PHE A 2 -11.65 3.89 -8.04
CA PHE A 2 -10.97 4.85 -7.16
C PHE A 2 -10.56 6.18 -7.81
N GLN A 3 -10.28 6.20 -9.12
CA GLN A 3 -10.04 7.45 -9.84
C GLN A 3 -11.24 8.41 -9.79
N ARG A 4 -12.47 7.89 -9.88
CA ARG A 4 -13.68 8.73 -9.78
C ARG A 4 -13.91 9.19 -8.35
N LEU A 5 -13.79 8.27 -7.37
CA LEU A 5 -13.89 8.61 -5.94
C LEU A 5 -12.92 9.72 -5.56
N ARG A 6 -11.67 9.64 -6.04
CA ARG A 6 -10.65 10.65 -5.77
C ARG A 6 -10.96 12.02 -6.38
N ARG A 7 -11.65 12.08 -7.52
CA ARG A 7 -12.11 13.37 -8.08
C ARG A 7 -13.23 14.00 -7.26
N MET A 8 -13.90 13.23 -6.41
CA MET A 8 -15.02 13.66 -5.57
C MET A 8 -14.61 13.89 -4.11
N SER A 9 -13.32 13.81 -3.78
CA SER A 9 -12.80 13.96 -2.42
C SER A 9 -11.44 14.64 -2.44
N SER A 10 -11.19 15.56 -1.52
CA SER A 10 -9.86 16.16 -1.29
C SER A 10 -9.27 15.72 0.05
N ALA A 11 -8.13 16.29 0.42
CA ALA A 11 -7.48 16.09 1.71
C ALA A 11 -8.41 16.37 2.91
N ASN A 12 -9.26 17.39 2.80
CA ASN A 12 -10.04 17.94 3.93
C ASN A 12 -11.56 17.85 3.74
N TRP A 13 -12.06 17.31 2.62
CA TRP A 13 -13.50 17.15 2.38
C TRP A 13 -13.80 15.94 1.48
N GLY A 14 -14.96 15.31 1.66
CA GLY A 14 -15.40 14.14 0.90
C GLY A 14 -15.24 12.82 1.65
N VAL A 15 -14.93 11.74 0.91
CA VAL A 15 -14.87 10.37 1.45
C VAL A 15 -13.72 10.23 2.46
N SER A 16 -14.03 9.79 3.68
CA SER A 16 -13.02 9.54 4.69
C SER A 16 -12.06 8.40 4.28
N GLN A 17 -10.82 8.47 4.73
CA GLN A 17 -9.81 7.43 4.52
C GLN A 17 -10.28 6.06 5.05
N THR A 18 -11.02 6.06 6.15
CA THR A 18 -11.64 4.84 6.71
C THR A 18 -12.68 4.25 5.75
N THR A 19 -13.55 5.08 5.17
CA THR A 19 -14.52 4.65 4.16
C THR A 19 -13.81 4.15 2.90
N ALA A 20 -12.72 4.80 2.48
CA ALA A 20 -11.90 4.34 1.36
C ALA A 20 -11.26 2.97 1.63
N MET A 21 -10.83 2.70 2.86
CA MET A 21 -10.33 1.38 3.29
C MET A 21 -11.42 0.31 3.23
N VAL A 22 -12.63 0.62 3.68
CA VAL A 22 -13.78 -0.28 3.56
C VAL A 22 -14.06 -0.58 2.08
N ASN A 23 -14.12 0.45 1.23
CA ASN A 23 -14.31 0.27 -0.21
C ASN A 23 -13.20 -0.56 -0.86
N TYR A 24 -11.96 -0.41 -0.39
CA TYR A 24 -10.83 -1.20 -0.87
C TYR A 24 -11.04 -2.69 -0.59
N LYS A 25 -11.35 -3.02 0.67
CA LYS A 25 -11.52 -4.41 1.11
C LYS A 25 -12.81 -5.05 0.60
N ALA A 26 -13.93 -4.31 0.58
CA ALA A 26 -15.25 -4.86 0.29
C ALA A 26 -15.62 -4.84 -1.20
N VAL A 27 -15.02 -3.96 -2.00
CA VAL A 27 -15.41 -3.81 -3.43
C VAL A 27 -14.23 -4.06 -4.36
N PHE A 28 -13.10 -3.39 -4.10
CA PHE A 28 -11.95 -3.48 -5.01
C PHE A 28 -11.28 -4.85 -4.95
N LEU A 29 -10.99 -5.36 -3.75
CA LEU A 29 -10.35 -6.67 -3.62
C LEU A 29 -11.19 -7.80 -4.25
N PRO A 30 -12.50 -7.98 -3.93
CA PRO A 30 -13.30 -9.03 -4.54
C PRO A 30 -13.39 -8.92 -6.07
N ARG A 31 -13.40 -7.69 -6.61
CA ARG A 31 -13.39 -7.48 -8.06
C ARG A 31 -12.07 -7.93 -8.69
N ILE A 32 -10.94 -7.68 -8.04
CA ILE A 32 -9.63 -8.09 -8.53
C ILE A 32 -9.43 -9.58 -8.35
N THR A 33 -9.81 -10.15 -7.19
CA THR A 33 -9.57 -11.57 -6.87
C THR A 33 -10.59 -12.52 -7.50
N TYR A 34 -11.53 -12.00 -8.29
CA TYR A 34 -12.45 -12.83 -9.05
C TYR A 34 -11.68 -13.79 -9.96
N ALA A 35 -12.00 -15.09 -9.83
CA ALA A 35 -11.34 -16.18 -10.54
C ALA A 35 -9.80 -16.20 -10.41
N ALA A 36 -9.25 -15.67 -9.32
CA ALA A 36 -7.81 -15.59 -9.08
C ALA A 36 -7.08 -16.94 -9.20
N GLU A 37 -7.70 -18.03 -8.78
CA GLU A 37 -7.15 -19.39 -8.90
C GLU A 37 -6.77 -19.76 -10.35
N ILE A 38 -7.45 -19.20 -11.36
CA ILE A 38 -7.20 -19.52 -12.78
C ILE A 38 -5.94 -18.84 -13.31
N TRP A 39 -5.70 -17.60 -12.90
CA TRP A 39 -4.64 -16.75 -13.45
C TRP A 39 -3.50 -16.47 -12.47
N ILE A 40 -3.49 -17.08 -11.28
CA ILE A 40 -2.45 -16.91 -10.26
C ILE A 40 -1.03 -17.17 -10.80
N LYS A 41 -0.86 -18.12 -11.73
CA LYS A 41 0.42 -18.41 -12.39
C LYS A 41 1.01 -17.21 -13.15
N CYS A 42 0.18 -16.27 -13.59
CA CYS A 42 0.64 -15.05 -14.28
C CYS A 42 1.35 -14.07 -13.34
N LEU A 43 1.29 -14.29 -12.01
CA LEU A 43 1.95 -13.47 -10.99
C LEU A 43 3.46 -13.74 -10.87
N GLU A 44 4.01 -14.65 -11.65
CA GLU A 44 5.46 -14.89 -11.76
C GLU A 44 6.15 -13.86 -12.67
N LEU A 45 5.37 -13.21 -13.55
CA LEU A 45 5.89 -12.24 -14.50
C LEU A 45 6.00 -10.85 -13.85
N LYS A 46 7.20 -10.26 -13.89
CA LYS A 46 7.47 -8.89 -13.40
C LYS A 46 6.48 -7.86 -13.95
N LYS A 47 6.17 -7.94 -15.24
CA LYS A 47 5.21 -7.04 -15.91
C LYS A 47 3.80 -7.10 -15.31
N SER A 48 3.34 -8.29 -14.90
CA SER A 48 2.05 -8.47 -14.23
C SER A 48 2.06 -7.82 -12.85
N ILE A 49 3.14 -8.02 -12.09
CA ILE A 49 3.32 -7.43 -10.76
C ILE A 49 3.30 -5.89 -10.84
N GLU A 50 4.06 -5.30 -11.77
CA GLU A 50 4.09 -3.84 -11.99
C GLU A 50 2.73 -3.28 -12.41
N LYS A 51 2.00 -4.01 -13.27
CA LYS A 51 0.66 -3.61 -13.70
C LYS A 51 -0.32 -3.64 -12.52
N LEU A 52 -0.26 -4.67 -11.68
CA LEU A 52 -1.08 -4.78 -10.47
C LEU A 52 -0.77 -3.67 -9.46
N GLY A 53 0.51 -3.37 -9.24
CA GLY A 53 0.93 -2.23 -8.41
C GLY A 53 0.38 -0.90 -8.93
N SER A 54 0.38 -0.71 -10.26
CA SER A 54 -0.20 0.48 -10.90
C SER A 54 -1.72 0.56 -10.70
N ILE A 55 -2.44 -0.56 -10.80
CA ILE A 55 -3.89 -0.63 -10.56
C ILE A 55 -4.22 -0.35 -9.08
N GLN A 56 -3.39 -0.84 -8.15
CA GLN A 56 -3.57 -0.63 -6.70
C GLN A 56 -3.34 0.83 -6.29
N ARG A 57 -2.46 1.55 -6.99
CA ARG A 57 -1.96 2.88 -6.59
C ARG A 57 -3.05 3.90 -6.31
N ASP A 58 -4.07 3.99 -7.14
CA ASP A 58 -5.15 4.98 -6.94
C ASP A 58 -6.00 4.66 -5.72
N ALA A 59 -6.20 3.37 -5.42
CA ALA A 59 -6.88 2.96 -4.21
C ALA A 59 -6.06 3.30 -2.96
N LEU A 60 -4.75 3.01 -2.99
CA LEU A 60 -3.84 3.32 -1.89
C LEU A 60 -3.77 4.82 -1.60
N LYS A 61 -3.78 5.66 -2.64
CA LYS A 61 -3.84 7.12 -2.47
C LYS A 61 -5.14 7.57 -1.82
N ALA A 62 -6.27 6.97 -2.15
CA ALA A 62 -7.55 7.28 -1.50
C ALA A 62 -7.57 6.82 -0.04
N VAL A 63 -7.02 5.63 0.25
CA VAL A 63 -6.93 5.07 1.60
C VAL A 63 -5.99 5.87 2.51
N THR A 64 -4.86 6.33 1.98
CA THR A 64 -3.87 7.06 2.77
C THR A 64 -4.16 8.57 2.80
N GLY A 65 -4.71 9.13 1.72
CA GLY A 65 -4.78 10.59 1.53
C GLY A 65 -3.41 11.22 1.22
N ALA A 66 -2.43 10.42 0.80
CA ALA A 66 -1.08 10.87 0.50
C ALA A 66 -0.98 11.63 -0.85
N TYR A 67 0.08 12.43 -0.99
CA TYR A 67 0.37 13.17 -2.21
C TYR A 67 0.65 12.27 -3.42
N ASN A 68 0.50 12.83 -4.63
CA ASN A 68 0.71 12.11 -5.89
C ASN A 68 2.12 11.55 -6.08
N THR A 69 3.10 12.21 -5.45
CA THR A 69 4.53 11.95 -5.55
C THR A 69 5.02 10.83 -4.62
N ALA A 70 4.21 10.40 -3.64
CA ALA A 70 4.56 9.27 -2.78
C ALA A 70 4.68 7.96 -3.59
N SER A 71 5.73 7.17 -3.35
CA SER A 71 5.97 5.90 -4.07
C SER A 71 4.90 4.85 -3.73
N THR A 72 4.57 3.95 -4.66
CA THR A 72 3.54 2.92 -4.41
C THR A 72 3.95 1.99 -3.26
N ALA A 73 5.23 1.65 -3.16
CA ALA A 73 5.78 0.86 -2.07
C ALA A 73 5.54 1.51 -0.70
N ALA A 74 5.84 2.81 -0.57
CA ALA A 74 5.58 3.54 0.68
C ALA A 74 4.08 3.59 1.01
N LEU A 75 3.21 3.74 -0.01
CA LEU A 75 1.76 3.73 0.21
C LEU A 75 1.24 2.37 0.69
N GLN A 76 1.76 1.25 0.17
CA GLN A 76 1.41 -0.10 0.62
C GLN A 76 1.76 -0.27 2.11
N VAL A 77 3.00 0.09 2.49
CA VAL A 77 3.48 0.00 3.86
C VAL A 77 2.67 0.90 4.79
N ILE A 78 2.53 2.19 4.46
CA ILE A 78 1.79 3.12 5.33
C ILE A 78 0.32 2.74 5.45
N ALA A 79 -0.32 2.19 4.41
CA ALA A 79 -1.68 1.70 4.49
C ALA A 79 -1.80 0.37 5.27
N GLY A 80 -0.71 -0.37 5.46
CA GLY A 80 -0.72 -1.72 6.02
C GLY A 80 -1.38 -2.73 5.07
N LEU A 81 -1.24 -2.50 3.76
CA LEU A 81 -1.84 -3.32 2.72
C LEU A 81 -0.73 -3.95 1.90
N MET A 82 -0.77 -5.29 1.76
CA MET A 82 0.18 -6.01 0.94
C MET A 82 0.17 -5.50 -0.51
N PRO A 83 1.29 -5.62 -1.24
CA PRO A 83 1.28 -5.54 -2.69
C PRO A 83 0.19 -6.43 -3.29
N LEU A 84 -0.51 -5.92 -4.30
CA LEU A 84 -1.72 -6.55 -4.81
C LEU A 84 -1.48 -7.99 -5.29
N ASP A 85 -0.31 -8.28 -5.88
CA ASP A 85 0.07 -9.65 -6.28
C ASP A 85 0.17 -10.61 -5.08
N LEU A 86 0.73 -10.15 -3.97
CA LEU A 86 0.82 -10.94 -2.73
C LEU A 86 -0.56 -11.11 -2.08
N GLU A 87 -1.39 -10.07 -2.12
CA GLU A 87 -2.77 -10.12 -1.61
C GLU A 87 -3.65 -11.11 -2.41
N ILE A 88 -3.41 -11.25 -3.71
CA ILE A 88 -4.08 -12.27 -4.54
C ILE A 88 -3.63 -13.68 -4.12
N LYS A 89 -2.32 -13.91 -3.91
CA LYS A 89 -1.82 -15.20 -3.40
C LYS A 89 -2.42 -15.53 -2.03
N ARG A 90 -2.51 -14.53 -1.14
CA ARG A 90 -3.17 -14.63 0.16
C ARG A 90 -4.63 -15.04 0.06
N HIS A 91 -5.35 -14.45 -0.92
CA HIS A 91 -6.74 -14.77 -1.18
C HIS A 91 -6.92 -16.22 -1.65
N CYS A 92 -6.09 -16.70 -2.58
CA CYS A 92 -6.15 -18.11 -3.02
C CYS A 92 -5.84 -19.07 -1.88
N ALA A 93 -4.81 -18.82 -1.07
CA ALA A 93 -4.52 -19.63 0.12
C ALA A 93 -5.71 -19.68 1.09
N ARG A 94 -6.46 -18.57 1.22
CA ARG A 94 -7.69 -18.54 2.03
C ARG A 94 -8.83 -19.37 1.42
N MET A 95 -8.94 -19.42 0.09
CA MET A 95 -9.89 -20.30 -0.60
C MET A 95 -9.54 -21.77 -0.34
N ASP A 96 -8.26 -22.12 -0.41
CA ASP A 96 -7.78 -23.48 -0.17
C ASP A 96 -8.08 -23.93 1.26
N LEU A 97 -7.82 -23.07 2.26
CA LEU A 97 -8.21 -23.33 3.65
C LEU A 97 -9.73 -23.54 3.78
N ARG A 98 -10.55 -22.67 3.18
CA ARG A 98 -12.02 -22.79 3.23
C ARG A 98 -12.52 -24.08 2.57
N ASN A 99 -11.85 -24.52 1.51
CA ASN A 99 -12.20 -25.72 0.76
C ASN A 99 -11.57 -26.99 1.36
N GLY A 100 -10.85 -26.89 2.48
CA GLY A 100 -10.21 -28.04 3.15
C GLY A 100 -9.00 -28.61 2.43
N ARG A 101 -8.40 -27.86 1.48
CA ARG A 101 -7.18 -28.28 0.75
C ARG A 101 -5.89 -27.96 1.51
N CYS A 102 -6.00 -27.20 2.59
CA CYS A 102 -4.88 -26.69 3.38
C CYS A 102 -5.29 -26.59 4.85
N THR A 103 -4.36 -26.87 5.75
CA THR A 103 -4.54 -26.74 7.20
C THR A 103 -4.36 -25.28 7.66
N PRO A 104 -4.87 -24.91 8.86
CA PRO A 104 -4.61 -23.59 9.43
C PRO A 104 -3.12 -23.25 9.56
N ASP A 105 -2.29 -24.22 9.96
CA ASP A 105 -0.84 -24.01 10.14
C ASP A 105 -0.14 -23.74 8.80
N GLU A 106 -0.52 -24.47 7.74
CA GLU A 106 -0.03 -24.23 6.38
C GLU A 106 -0.48 -22.86 5.85
N TYR A 107 -1.71 -22.42 6.16
CA TYR A 107 -2.18 -21.09 5.82
C TYR A 107 -1.35 -20.01 6.51
N ASP A 108 -1.10 -20.15 7.81
CA ASP A 108 -0.31 -19.19 8.58
C ASP A 108 1.16 -19.17 8.12
N ALA A 109 1.74 -20.31 7.79
CA ALA A 109 3.05 -20.40 7.16
C ALA A 109 3.06 -19.64 5.83
N LYS A 110 2.02 -19.77 5.01
CA LYS A 110 1.88 -19.03 3.75
C LYS A 110 1.77 -17.53 3.95
N ILE A 111 1.06 -17.07 4.98
CA ILE A 111 1.01 -15.64 5.32
C ILE A 111 2.39 -15.12 5.69
N ASN A 112 3.14 -15.86 6.51
CA ASN A 112 4.50 -15.46 6.89
C ASN A 112 5.43 -15.40 5.67
N GLU A 113 5.41 -16.41 4.79
CA GLU A 113 6.16 -16.40 3.53
C GLU A 113 5.86 -15.15 2.68
N LEU A 114 4.58 -14.79 2.54
CA LEU A 114 4.18 -13.60 1.78
C LEU A 114 4.65 -12.30 2.45
N LEU A 115 4.65 -12.23 3.79
CA LEU A 115 5.16 -11.08 4.53
C LEU A 115 6.68 -10.94 4.40
N ASP A 116 7.42 -12.05 4.37
CA ASP A 116 8.88 -12.05 4.16
C ASP A 116 9.23 -11.57 2.75
N ILE A 117 8.52 -12.08 1.73
CA ILE A 117 8.65 -11.56 0.35
C ILE A 117 8.35 -10.06 0.29
N TRP A 118 7.34 -9.59 1.03
CA TRP A 118 7.04 -8.16 1.08
C TRP A 118 8.16 -7.38 1.78
N GLN A 119 8.73 -7.89 2.87
CA GLN A 119 9.84 -7.26 3.56
C GLN A 119 11.06 -7.14 2.65
N ASP A 120 11.39 -8.18 1.89
CA ASP A 120 12.50 -8.17 0.94
C ASP A 120 12.32 -7.12 -0.16
N ARG A 121 11.09 -7.00 -0.69
CA ARG A 121 10.74 -5.93 -1.64
C ARG A 121 10.74 -4.55 -1.01
N TRP A 122 10.46 -4.47 0.30
CA TRP A 122 10.50 -3.22 1.02
C TRP A 122 11.93 -2.77 1.28
N ASN A 123 12.87 -3.71 1.52
CA ASN A 123 14.29 -3.45 1.77
C ASN A 123 14.99 -2.75 0.60
N PRO A 124 16.08 -1.99 0.87
CA PRO A 124 16.64 -1.11 -0.14
C PRO A 124 17.39 -1.95 -1.16
N THR A 125 17.17 -1.67 -2.44
CA THR A 125 17.88 -2.32 -3.54
C THR A 125 18.90 -1.37 -4.15
N GLN A 126 19.88 -1.92 -4.87
CA GLN A 126 20.85 -1.12 -5.62
C GLN A 126 20.17 -0.17 -6.62
N ASP A 127 19.08 -0.61 -7.24
CA ASP A 127 18.34 0.18 -8.23
C ASP A 127 17.46 1.30 -7.63
N THR A 128 17.01 1.14 -6.37
CA THR A 128 16.06 2.08 -5.76
C THR A 128 16.40 2.45 -4.30
N PRO A 129 17.63 2.93 -4.04
CA PRO A 129 18.13 3.09 -2.67
C PRO A 129 17.37 4.13 -1.85
N ARG A 130 16.81 5.17 -2.50
CA ARG A 130 16.10 6.27 -1.83
C ARG A 130 14.58 6.16 -1.84
N THR A 131 14.02 5.16 -2.54
CA THR A 131 12.56 5.08 -2.71
C THR A 131 11.89 4.73 -1.38
N GLY A 132 11.11 5.66 -0.83
CA GLY A 132 10.45 5.45 0.47
C GLY A 132 11.41 5.38 1.66
N ASP A 133 12.65 5.83 1.50
CA ASP A 133 13.70 5.82 2.54
C ASP A 133 13.22 6.44 3.86
N TRP A 134 12.63 7.63 3.80
CA TRP A 134 12.01 8.28 4.96
C TRP A 134 10.97 7.39 5.66
N THR A 135 10.04 6.82 4.89
CA THR A 135 8.99 5.94 5.42
C THR A 135 9.58 4.69 6.07
N ARG A 136 10.66 4.15 5.51
CA ARG A 136 11.32 2.94 5.99
C ARG A 136 12.03 3.16 7.32
N ASN A 137 12.63 4.34 7.51
CA ASN A 137 13.21 4.71 8.79
C ASN A 137 12.15 4.76 9.90
N LEU A 138 10.91 5.13 9.56
CA LEU A 138 9.79 5.15 10.50
C LEU A 138 9.08 3.79 10.64
N ILE A 139 9.01 3.03 9.55
CA ILE A 139 8.32 1.73 9.45
C ILE A 139 9.29 0.72 8.80
N PRO A 140 10.26 0.20 9.53
CA PRO A 140 11.26 -0.73 8.98
C PRO A 140 10.67 -2.13 8.75
N CYS A 141 9.71 -2.55 9.57
CA CYS A 141 9.13 -3.89 9.52
C CYS A 141 7.69 -3.87 8.99
N VAL A 142 7.46 -4.52 7.83
CA VAL A 142 6.13 -4.61 7.21
C VAL A 142 5.20 -5.51 8.01
N LYS A 143 5.72 -6.56 8.68
CA LYS A 143 4.92 -7.49 9.50
C LYS A 143 4.30 -6.79 10.70
N THR A 144 5.08 -6.00 11.43
CA THR A 144 4.57 -5.16 12.53
C THR A 144 3.51 -4.21 12.03
N ARG A 145 3.77 -3.55 10.89
CA ARG A 145 2.80 -2.62 10.32
C ARG A 145 1.52 -3.33 9.84
N TYR A 146 1.62 -4.52 9.25
CA TYR A 146 0.48 -5.30 8.78
C TYR A 146 -0.48 -5.67 9.91
N GLY A 147 0.07 -6.03 11.08
CA GLY A 147 -0.71 -6.35 12.27
C GLY A 147 -1.32 -5.14 13.01
N LEU A 148 -0.83 -3.93 12.74
CA LEU A 148 -1.26 -2.72 13.45
C LEU A 148 -2.44 -2.00 12.73
N PRO A 149 -3.66 -1.97 13.30
CA PRO A 149 -4.73 -1.14 12.78
C PRO A 149 -4.40 0.33 13.04
N MET A 150 -4.12 1.08 11.98
CA MET A 150 -3.82 2.51 12.06
C MET A 150 -4.78 3.30 11.17
N LYS A 151 -5.49 4.26 11.76
CA LYS A 151 -6.37 5.16 11.01
C LYS A 151 -5.51 6.19 10.30
N MET A 152 -5.57 6.18 8.97
CA MET A 152 -4.90 7.18 8.15
C MET A 152 -5.72 8.47 8.08
N ASN A 153 -5.02 9.59 8.05
CA ASN A 153 -5.56 10.88 7.62
C ASN A 153 -4.49 11.60 6.77
N HIS A 154 -4.86 12.74 6.19
CA HIS A 154 -3.96 13.48 5.31
C HIS A 154 -2.63 13.85 5.98
N TYR A 155 -2.67 14.40 7.21
CA TYR A 155 -1.48 14.85 7.93
C TYR A 155 -0.55 13.70 8.37
N ILE A 156 -1.12 12.60 8.87
CA ILE A 156 -0.34 11.39 9.22
C ILE A 156 0.37 10.86 7.96
N SER A 157 -0.33 10.85 6.82
CA SER A 157 0.30 10.47 5.55
C SER A 157 1.45 11.39 5.16
N GLN A 158 1.33 12.71 5.38
CA GLN A 158 2.43 13.65 5.11
C GLN A 158 3.66 13.32 5.95
N MET A 159 3.46 13.14 7.26
CA MET A 159 4.51 12.79 8.20
C MET A 159 5.18 11.47 7.82
N LEU A 160 4.40 10.41 7.57
CA LEU A 160 4.96 9.08 7.30
C LEU A 160 5.61 8.96 5.92
N THR A 161 5.18 9.75 4.95
CA THR A 161 5.80 9.75 3.61
C THR A 161 6.95 10.75 3.49
N GLY A 162 7.04 11.75 4.38
CA GLY A 162 7.92 12.92 4.17
C GLY A 162 7.47 13.75 2.97
N HIS A 163 6.20 13.64 2.57
CA HIS A 163 5.61 14.38 1.45
C HIS A 163 4.45 15.21 1.97
N GLY A 164 4.73 16.49 2.20
CA GLY A 164 3.77 17.42 2.79
C GLY A 164 4.20 18.85 2.63
N ASP A 165 3.43 19.74 3.23
CA ASP A 165 3.65 21.18 3.25
C ASP A 165 4.71 21.59 4.28
N PHE A 166 5.79 20.79 4.38
CA PHE A 166 6.88 21.07 5.30
C PHE A 166 7.77 22.17 4.71
N TYR A 167 8.07 23.20 5.50
CA TYR A 167 8.89 24.35 5.07
C TYR A 167 10.21 23.93 4.43
N GLY A 168 10.92 22.94 4.99
CA GLY A 168 12.14 22.39 4.38
C GLY A 168 11.93 21.85 2.96
N LYS A 169 10.80 21.16 2.73
CA LYS A 169 10.45 20.62 1.42
C LYS A 169 10.01 21.71 0.44
N LEU A 170 9.17 22.65 0.89
CA LEU A 170 8.75 23.80 0.09
C LEU A 170 9.94 24.67 -0.32
N HIS A 171 10.89 24.89 0.59
CA HIS A 171 12.12 25.59 0.31
C HIS A 171 12.96 24.87 -0.75
N SER A 172 13.06 23.53 -0.70
CA SER A 172 13.73 22.74 -1.74
C SER A 172 13.08 22.89 -3.13
N PHE A 173 11.77 23.18 -3.18
CA PHE A 173 11.03 23.50 -4.40
C PHE A 173 10.98 25.00 -4.73
N LYS A 174 11.68 25.85 -3.97
CA LYS A 174 11.68 27.32 -4.10
C LYS A 174 10.31 27.97 -3.93
N LEU A 175 9.42 27.33 -3.16
CA LEU A 175 8.08 27.84 -2.82
C LEU A 175 8.03 28.54 -1.46
N SER A 176 9.07 28.40 -0.64
CA SER A 176 9.23 29.07 0.65
C SER A 176 10.59 29.78 0.72
N PRO A 177 10.68 30.97 1.35
CA PRO A 177 11.94 31.70 1.50
C PRO A 177 12.90 31.10 2.53
N SER A 178 12.44 30.22 3.43
CA SER A 178 13.27 29.58 4.45
C SER A 178 12.87 28.11 4.65
N PRO A 179 13.83 27.20 4.93
CA PRO A 179 13.55 25.80 5.25
C PRO A 179 13.09 25.59 6.69
N ASN A 180 13.21 26.60 7.56
CA ASN A 180 12.90 26.48 8.99
C ASN A 180 11.39 26.55 9.24
N CYS A 181 10.92 25.79 10.23
CA CYS A 181 9.56 25.94 10.76
C CYS A 181 9.37 27.33 11.39
N ARG A 182 8.18 27.90 11.27
CA ARG A 182 7.77 29.12 11.97
C ARG A 182 7.12 28.78 13.31
#